data_AF-A0A6G0L1K2-F1
#
_entry.id   AF-A0A6G0L1K2-F1
#
_cell.length_a   1.000
_cell.length_b   1.000
_cell.length_c   1.000
_cell.angle_alpha   90.00
_cell.angle_beta   90.00
_cell.angle_gamma   90.00
#
_symmetry.space_group_name_H-M   'P 1'
#
loop_
_entity.id
_entity.type
_entity.pdbx_description
1 polymer ?
#
loop_
_entity_poly.entity_id
_entity_poly.type
_entity_poly.pdbx_seq_one_letter_code
_entity_poly.pdbx_strand_id
1 'polypeptide(L)'
;MEELERVENAMATYNTWGANALRAKCRRLKVAPASLNKAAYLAALRAALIVSVTIEAGDVVQDPLQQGTSDRRTVDCVFRLLNVVFSDLHCEHLANMGDLASRAALDTGATGNKSVMWCNITIYYNDEDDESFNSLLHINPEFGSIDTAKFRHHDGAKLWSIWKDVTTKYREAFANFTKSGNHLPFEAFHGGGSMSFISTL
;
A
#
# COMPACT_ATOMS: atom_id res chain seq x y z
N MET A 1 19.20 -12.79 14.27
CA MET A 1 18.59 -13.08 15.58
C MET A 1 17.28 -12.33 15.71
N GLU A 2 17.26 -11.03 15.41
CA GLU A 2 16.08 -10.16 15.43
C GLU A 2 14.89 -10.62 14.56
N GLU A 3 15.13 -11.15 13.36
CA GLU A 3 14.03 -11.62 12.48
C GLU A 3 13.31 -12.87 13.00
N LEU A 4 14.03 -13.78 13.67
CA LEU A 4 13.41 -14.95 14.29
C LEU A 4 12.54 -14.54 15.48
N GLU A 5 13.00 -13.55 16.24
CA GLU A 5 12.24 -12.96 17.35
C GLU A 5 10.97 -12.26 16.86
N ARG A 6 11.03 -11.55 15.72
CA ARG A 6 9.82 -10.97 15.09
C ARG A 6 8.81 -12.04 14.66
N VAL A 7 9.28 -13.14 14.04
CA VAL A 7 8.41 -14.27 13.67
C VAL A 7 7.80 -14.89 14.92
N GLU A 8 8.57 -15.07 15.99
CA GLU A 8 8.09 -15.64 17.25
C GLU A 8 7.05 -14.74 17.93
N ASN A 9 7.28 -13.43 17.97
CA ASN A 9 6.33 -12.45 18.50
C ASN A 9 5.03 -12.44 17.70
N ALA A 10 5.10 -12.44 16.37
CA ALA A 10 3.91 -12.50 15.51
C ALA A 10 3.13 -13.81 15.72
N MET A 11 3.83 -14.94 15.85
CA MET A 11 3.21 -16.24 16.10
C MET A 11 2.56 -16.33 17.48
N ALA A 12 3.14 -15.69 18.51
CA ALA A 12 2.54 -15.57 19.82
C ALA A 12 1.21 -14.79 19.75
N THR A 13 1.16 -13.71 18.98
CA THR A 13 -0.09 -12.96 18.73
C THR A 13 -1.12 -13.83 18.00
N TYR A 14 -0.75 -14.49 16.89
CA TYR A 14 -1.68 -15.31 16.11
C TYR A 14 -2.23 -16.49 16.90
N ASN A 15 -1.48 -17.01 17.87
CA ASN A 15 -1.96 -18.09 18.72
C ASN A 15 -3.15 -17.66 19.60
N THR A 16 -3.32 -16.37 19.87
CA THR A 16 -4.50 -15.85 20.61
C THR A 16 -5.75 -15.71 19.72
N TRP A 17 -5.59 -15.76 18.39
CA TRP A 17 -6.68 -15.50 17.46
C TRP A 17 -7.68 -16.65 17.34
N GLY A 18 -8.92 -16.28 17.01
CA GLY A 18 -9.99 -17.19 16.62
C GLY A 18 -9.89 -17.62 15.15
N ALA A 19 -10.65 -18.66 14.79
CA ALA A 19 -10.58 -19.27 13.45
C ALA A 19 -10.88 -18.29 12.30
N ASN A 20 -11.77 -17.32 12.49
CA ASN A 20 -12.11 -16.33 11.46
C ASN A 20 -10.95 -15.37 11.18
N ALA A 21 -10.28 -14.88 12.22
CA ALA A 21 -9.12 -14.01 12.09
C ALA A 21 -7.94 -14.73 11.42
N LEU A 22 -7.71 -16.00 11.77
CA LEU A 22 -6.69 -16.84 11.13
C LEU A 22 -7.00 -17.09 9.65
N ARG A 23 -8.26 -17.40 9.30
CA ARG A 23 -8.71 -17.54 7.92
C ARG A 23 -8.52 -16.26 7.13
N ALA A 24 -8.97 -15.14 7.66
CA ALA A 24 -8.83 -13.84 7.02
C ALA A 24 -7.35 -13.52 6.76
N LYS A 25 -6.45 -13.79 7.72
CA LYS A 25 -5.01 -13.57 7.55
C LYS A 25 -4.37 -14.51 6.53
N CYS A 26 -4.74 -15.79 6.51
CA CYS A 26 -4.29 -16.72 5.47
C CYS A 26 -4.78 -16.32 4.09
N ARG A 27 -6.04 -15.85 3.97
CA ARG A 27 -6.59 -15.30 2.72
C ARG A 27 -5.82 -14.06 2.27
N ARG A 28 -5.58 -13.10 3.19
CA ARG A 28 -4.76 -11.90 2.96
C ARG A 28 -3.38 -12.26 2.40
N LEU A 29 -2.68 -13.19 3.03
CA LEU A 29 -1.35 -13.63 2.61
C LEU A 29 -1.36 -14.65 1.45
N LYS A 30 -2.53 -15.00 0.91
CA LYS A 30 -2.73 -16.03 -0.12
C LYS A 30 -2.05 -17.36 0.21
N VAL A 31 -2.03 -17.75 1.49
CA VAL A 31 -1.45 -19.02 1.94
C VAL A 31 -2.53 -20.04 2.27
N ALA A 32 -2.38 -21.23 1.69
CA ALA A 32 -3.32 -22.33 1.87
C ALA A 32 -2.86 -23.24 3.03
N PRO A 33 -3.65 -23.42 4.09
CA PRO A 33 -3.34 -24.39 5.14
C PRO A 33 -3.63 -25.81 4.66
N ALA A 34 -2.85 -26.78 5.15
CA ALA A 34 -3.02 -28.20 4.80
C ALA A 34 -4.35 -28.80 5.32
N SER A 35 -5.00 -28.17 6.29
CA SER A 35 -6.31 -28.57 6.82
C SER A 35 -7.01 -27.39 7.50
N LEU A 36 -8.30 -27.55 7.82
CA LEU A 36 -9.14 -26.47 8.38
C LEU A 36 -9.03 -26.31 9.91
N ASN A 37 -7.96 -26.80 10.54
CA ASN A 37 -7.72 -26.68 11.97
C ASN A 37 -6.72 -25.55 12.30
N LYS A 38 -6.80 -25.01 13.53
CA LYS A 38 -5.99 -23.87 13.97
C LYS A 38 -4.48 -24.08 13.79
N ALA A 39 -3.98 -25.28 14.07
CA ALA A 39 -2.55 -25.60 13.91
C ALA A 39 -2.09 -25.48 12.45
N ALA A 40 -2.89 -25.93 11.49
CA ALA A 40 -2.58 -25.83 10.07
C ALA A 40 -2.60 -24.39 9.56
N TYR A 41 -3.51 -23.54 10.05
CA TYR A 41 -3.48 -22.09 9.77
C TYR A 41 -2.22 -21.44 10.34
N LEU A 42 -1.87 -21.74 11.59
CA LEU A 42 -0.66 -21.20 12.22
C LEU A 42 0.62 -21.66 11.50
N ALA A 43 0.68 -22.92 11.06
CA ALA A 43 1.80 -23.44 10.29
C ALA A 43 1.94 -22.73 8.93
N ALA A 44 0.83 -22.51 8.22
CA ALA A 44 0.83 -21.79 6.95
C ALA A 44 1.26 -20.32 7.13
N LEU A 45 0.80 -19.65 8.18
CA LEU A 45 1.21 -18.28 8.50
C LEU A 45 2.68 -18.19 8.91
N ARG A 46 3.18 -19.14 9.69
CA ARG A 46 4.61 -19.20 10.06
C ARG A 46 5.48 -19.42 8.83
N ALA A 47 5.08 -20.33 7.95
CA ALA A 47 5.77 -20.56 6.68
C ALA A 47 5.76 -19.30 5.80
N ALA A 48 4.63 -18.58 5.72
CA ALA A 48 4.54 -17.32 4.98
C ALA A 48 5.51 -16.27 5.53
N LEU A 49 5.55 -16.09 6.85
CA LEU A 49 6.46 -15.15 7.51
C LEU A 49 7.93 -15.51 7.30
N ILE A 50 8.27 -16.80 7.32
CA ILE A 50 9.62 -17.28 7.01
C ILE A 50 9.94 -17.05 5.52
N VAL A 51 8.98 -17.30 4.61
CA VAL A 51 9.15 -17.03 3.17
C VAL A 51 9.41 -15.55 2.92
N SER A 52 8.68 -14.65 3.59
CA SER A 52 8.94 -13.20 3.55
C SER A 52 10.34 -12.82 4.03
N VAL A 53 10.93 -13.59 4.97
CA VAL A 53 12.32 -13.44 5.44
C VAL A 53 13.31 -14.04 4.45
N THR A 54 12.93 -15.08 3.69
CA THR A 54 13.82 -15.73 2.70
C THR A 54 13.75 -15.16 1.27
N ILE A 55 12.75 -14.33 0.94
CA ILE A 55 12.69 -13.61 -0.36
C ILE A 55 13.77 -12.51 -0.43
N GLU A 56 14.48 -12.23 0.67
CA GLU A 56 15.79 -11.56 0.60
C GLU A 56 16.89 -12.39 -0.11
N ALA A 57 16.60 -13.64 -0.54
CA ALA A 57 17.59 -14.54 -1.14
C ALA A 57 17.12 -15.37 -2.37
N GLY A 58 15.97 -15.12 -3.01
CA GLY A 58 15.62 -15.93 -4.19
C GLY A 58 14.35 -15.56 -4.95
N ASP A 59 14.45 -15.68 -6.27
CA ASP A 59 13.52 -15.30 -7.34
C ASP A 59 12.02 -15.52 -7.10
N VAL A 60 11.22 -14.55 -7.56
CA VAL A 60 9.75 -14.56 -7.54
C VAL A 60 9.19 -15.29 -8.77
N VAL A 61 8.39 -16.32 -8.54
CA VAL A 61 7.51 -16.94 -9.54
C VAL A 61 6.24 -16.09 -9.68
N GLN A 62 5.93 -15.63 -10.90
CA GLN A 62 4.67 -14.98 -11.25
C GLN A 62 3.60 -16.01 -11.64
N ASP A 63 2.36 -15.84 -11.17
CA ASP A 63 1.17 -16.60 -11.59
C ASP A 63 0.49 -15.88 -12.79
N PRO A 64 0.17 -16.55 -13.92
CA PRO A 64 -0.24 -15.90 -15.18
C PRO A 64 -1.72 -15.54 -15.32
N LEU A 65 -2.58 -15.71 -14.32
CA LEU A 65 -4.03 -15.59 -14.52
C LEU A 65 -4.64 -14.33 -13.91
N GLN A 66 -4.57 -13.19 -14.62
CA GLN A 66 -5.59 -12.13 -14.56
C GLN A 66 -5.33 -11.02 -15.59
N GLN A 67 -5.49 -11.35 -16.89
CA GLN A 67 -5.46 -10.35 -17.96
C GLN A 67 -6.83 -10.28 -18.63
N GLY A 68 -7.63 -9.29 -18.22
CA GLY A 68 -8.91 -9.01 -18.87
C GLY A 68 -9.75 -7.97 -18.12
N THR A 69 -9.68 -6.72 -18.58
CA THR A 69 -10.65 -5.60 -18.36
C THR A 69 -10.51 -4.63 -17.16
N SER A 70 -9.49 -4.72 -16.30
CA SER A 70 -9.36 -3.88 -15.07
C SER A 70 -8.44 -2.64 -15.13
N ASP A 71 -7.79 -2.34 -16.25
CA ASP A 71 -6.52 -1.58 -16.28
C ASP A 71 -6.61 -0.03 -16.10
N ARG A 72 -7.82 0.55 -15.99
CA ARG A 72 -7.97 2.00 -15.74
C ARG A 72 -8.15 2.30 -14.26
N ARG A 73 -7.14 2.96 -13.66
CA ARG A 73 -7.23 3.57 -12.32
C ARG A 73 -8.39 4.58 -12.27
N THR A 74 -9.14 4.59 -11.18
CA THR A 74 -10.12 5.64 -10.86
C THR A 74 -9.57 6.57 -9.77
N VAL A 75 -10.30 7.63 -9.43
CA VAL A 75 -9.99 8.46 -8.27
C VAL A 75 -10.11 7.67 -6.98
N ASP A 76 -11.09 6.77 -6.88
CA ASP A 76 -11.29 5.87 -5.72
C ASP A 76 -10.06 4.98 -5.48
N CYS A 77 -9.47 4.47 -6.56
CA CYS A 77 -8.23 3.69 -6.50
C CYS A 77 -7.08 4.49 -5.86
N VAL A 78 -6.99 5.79 -6.14
CA VAL A 78 -5.95 6.67 -5.59
C VAL A 78 -6.17 6.88 -4.10
N PHE A 79 -7.39 7.23 -3.69
CA PHE A 79 -7.68 7.51 -2.28
C PHE A 79 -7.60 6.26 -1.41
N ARG A 80 -8.01 5.09 -1.92
CA ARG A 80 -7.78 3.84 -1.21
C ARG A 80 -6.29 3.55 -1.03
N LEU A 81 -5.48 3.78 -2.05
CA LEU A 81 -4.02 3.61 -1.94
C LEU A 81 -3.43 4.55 -0.89
N LEU A 82 -3.88 5.82 -0.85
CA LEU A 82 -3.45 6.77 0.17
C LEU A 82 -3.84 6.31 1.58
N ASN A 83 -5.07 5.82 1.77
CA ASN A 83 -5.51 5.25 3.05
C ASN A 83 -4.62 4.08 3.51
N VAL A 84 -4.25 3.18 2.60
CA VAL A 84 -3.37 2.04 2.93
C VAL A 84 -1.96 2.54 3.27
N VAL A 85 -1.37 3.41 2.44
CA VAL A 85 0.01 3.88 2.60
C VAL A 85 0.19 4.73 3.86
N PHE A 86 -0.80 5.56 4.20
CA PHE A 86 -0.76 6.43 5.37
C PHE A 86 -1.42 5.82 6.61
N SER A 87 -1.88 4.56 6.56
CA SER A 87 -2.35 3.84 7.74
C SER A 87 -1.26 3.70 8.79
N ASP A 88 -1.63 3.59 10.06
CA ASP A 88 -0.71 3.36 11.18
C ASP A 88 0.23 2.16 10.94
N LEU A 89 -0.22 1.17 10.17
CA LEU A 89 0.55 -0.01 9.81
C LEU A 89 1.74 0.30 8.87
N HIS A 90 1.61 1.30 8.01
CA HIS A 90 2.58 1.57 6.93
C HIS A 90 3.22 2.96 7.04
N CYS A 91 2.67 3.89 7.82
CA CYS A 91 3.15 5.27 7.90
C CYS A 91 4.56 5.38 8.49
N GLU A 92 4.90 4.55 9.49
CA GLU A 92 6.25 4.49 10.05
C GLU A 92 7.27 4.01 9.01
N HIS A 93 6.93 2.94 8.27
CA HIS A 93 7.76 2.44 7.18
C HIS A 93 7.92 3.48 6.06
N LEU A 94 6.87 4.26 5.77
CA LEU A 94 6.90 5.34 4.78
C LEU A 94 7.81 6.49 5.22
N ALA A 95 7.75 6.90 6.49
CA ALA A 95 8.60 7.95 7.05
C ALA A 95 10.08 7.55 6.96
N ASN A 96 10.37 6.26 7.19
CA ASN A 96 11.70 5.69 7.09
C ASN A 96 12.16 5.42 5.64
N MET A 97 11.26 5.41 4.65
CA MET A 97 11.63 5.35 3.21
C MET A 97 12.25 6.65 2.67
N GLY A 98 12.21 7.73 3.45
CA GLY A 98 12.96 8.95 3.14
C GLY A 98 14.48 8.74 3.21
N ASP A 99 14.93 7.71 3.94
CA ASP A 99 16.30 7.22 3.87
C ASP A 99 16.50 6.40 2.60
N LEU A 100 17.58 6.70 1.86
CA LEU A 100 17.95 5.97 0.65
C LEU A 100 17.80 4.46 0.85
N ALA A 101 17.23 3.77 -0.15
CA ALA A 101 17.18 2.32 -0.19
C ALA A 101 18.53 1.74 0.26
N SER A 102 18.50 0.84 1.25
CA SER A 102 19.71 0.27 1.81
C SER A 102 20.57 -0.34 0.70
N ARG A 103 21.90 -0.33 0.88
CA ARG A 103 22.80 -0.86 -0.14
C ARG A 103 22.46 -2.31 -0.52
N ALA A 104 22.05 -3.11 0.46
CA ALA A 104 21.56 -4.46 0.26
C ALA A 104 20.30 -4.51 -0.62
N ALA A 105 19.31 -3.62 -0.39
CA ALA A 105 18.11 -3.55 -1.23
C ALA A 105 18.41 -3.09 -2.66
N LEU A 106 19.41 -2.22 -2.85
CA LEU A 106 19.90 -1.84 -4.17
C LEU A 106 20.60 -3.01 -4.88
N ASP A 107 21.45 -3.75 -4.17
CA ASP A 107 22.23 -4.85 -4.73
C ASP A 107 21.35 -6.07 -5.07
N THR A 108 20.22 -6.28 -4.38
CA THR A 108 19.23 -7.34 -4.66
C THR A 108 18.09 -6.89 -5.58
N GLY A 109 17.99 -5.60 -5.90
CA GLY A 109 16.90 -5.04 -6.69
C GLY A 109 15.55 -5.00 -5.98
N ALA A 110 15.50 -5.20 -4.66
CA ALA A 110 14.32 -5.13 -3.80
C ALA A 110 13.87 -3.68 -3.51
N THR A 111 13.79 -2.87 -4.55
CA THR A 111 13.40 -1.44 -4.47
C THR A 111 12.06 -1.18 -5.15
N GLY A 112 11.42 -0.07 -4.76
CA GLY A 112 10.12 0.33 -5.32
C GLY A 112 9.07 -0.78 -5.20
N ASN A 113 8.41 -1.12 -6.31
CA ASN A 113 7.35 -2.14 -6.35
C ASN A 113 7.79 -3.56 -5.96
N LYS A 114 9.09 -3.82 -5.84
CA LYS A 114 9.64 -5.12 -5.41
C LYS A 114 10.03 -5.14 -3.93
N SER A 115 9.92 -4.02 -3.22
CA SER A 115 10.23 -4.01 -1.79
C SER A 115 9.15 -4.72 -0.98
N VAL A 116 9.53 -5.29 0.17
CA VAL A 116 8.61 -5.95 1.11
C VAL A 116 7.43 -5.05 1.47
N MET A 117 7.70 -3.75 1.64
CA MET A 117 6.65 -2.77 1.92
C MET A 117 5.62 -2.68 0.78
N TRP A 118 6.06 -2.62 -0.48
CA TRP A 118 5.12 -2.54 -1.60
C TRP A 118 4.38 -3.85 -1.86
N CYS A 119 5.00 -4.99 -1.57
CA CYS A 119 4.30 -6.27 -1.53
C CYS A 119 3.18 -6.26 -0.48
N ASN A 120 3.46 -5.78 0.74
CA ASN A 120 2.46 -5.65 1.80
C ASN A 120 1.35 -4.66 1.43
N ILE A 121 1.70 -3.47 0.93
CA ILE A 121 0.72 -2.49 0.44
C ILE A 121 -0.20 -3.11 -0.61
N THR A 122 0.35 -3.91 -1.54
CA THR A 122 -0.45 -4.57 -2.58
C THR A 122 -1.43 -5.58 -1.99
N ILE A 123 -1.05 -6.29 -0.93
CA ILE A 123 -1.93 -7.21 -0.21
C ILE A 123 -3.08 -6.45 0.44
N TYR A 124 -2.78 -5.44 1.26
CA TYR A 124 -3.81 -4.67 1.98
C TYR A 124 -4.70 -3.87 1.02
N TYR A 125 -4.13 -3.30 -0.04
CA TYR A 125 -4.89 -2.59 -1.06
C TYR A 125 -5.89 -3.48 -1.77
N ASN A 126 -5.58 -4.74 -2.03
CA ASN A 126 -6.49 -5.64 -2.74
C ASN A 126 -7.45 -6.41 -1.80
N ASP A 127 -7.45 -6.12 -0.50
CA ASP A 127 -8.30 -6.82 0.46
C ASP A 127 -9.73 -6.26 0.47
N GLU A 128 -10.67 -6.96 -0.14
CA GLU A 128 -12.09 -6.59 -0.14
C GLU A 128 -12.75 -6.76 1.24
N ASP A 129 -12.24 -7.66 2.08
CA ASP A 129 -12.79 -7.95 3.42
C ASP A 129 -12.32 -6.91 4.47
N ASP A 130 -11.30 -6.11 4.15
CA ASP A 130 -10.76 -5.08 5.04
C ASP A 130 -11.36 -3.70 4.75
N GLU A 131 -12.46 -3.41 5.45
CA GLU A 131 -13.18 -2.14 5.32
C GLU A 131 -12.44 -0.95 5.95
N SER A 132 -11.32 -1.18 6.67
CA SER A 132 -10.59 -0.08 7.34
C SER A 132 -10.05 0.97 6.36
N PHE A 133 -9.90 0.62 5.08
CA PHE A 133 -9.45 1.53 4.02
C PHE A 133 -10.59 2.09 3.16
N ASN A 134 -11.84 1.71 3.43
CA ASN A 134 -13.02 2.09 2.66
C ASN A 134 -13.65 3.42 3.11
N SER A 135 -13.01 4.11 4.05
CA SER A 135 -13.47 5.42 4.55
C SER A 135 -12.47 6.51 4.20
N LEU A 136 -12.96 7.63 3.69
CA LEU A 136 -12.16 8.86 3.64
C LEU A 136 -12.12 9.47 5.05
N LEU A 137 -10.96 9.93 5.48
CA LEU A 137 -10.87 10.90 6.57
C LEU A 137 -11.56 12.18 6.06
N HIS A 138 -12.78 12.42 6.52
CA HIS A 138 -13.64 13.49 6.02
C HIS A 138 -13.05 14.86 6.36
N ILE A 139 -12.30 15.45 5.43
CA ILE A 139 -11.59 16.72 5.64
C ILE A 139 -12.04 17.82 4.65
N ASN A 140 -12.65 17.48 3.51
CA ASN A 140 -13.14 18.48 2.55
C ASN A 140 -14.41 18.00 1.78
N PRO A 141 -15.50 18.79 1.74
CA PRO A 141 -16.70 18.49 0.94
C PRO A 141 -16.46 18.16 -0.53
N GLU A 142 -15.39 18.69 -1.13
CA GLU A 142 -15.00 18.44 -2.52
C GLU A 142 -14.70 16.97 -2.82
N PHE A 143 -14.38 16.17 -1.80
CA PHE A 143 -14.13 14.74 -1.92
C PHE A 143 -15.38 13.88 -1.69
N GLY A 144 -16.56 14.48 -1.50
CA GLY A 144 -17.79 13.76 -1.14
C GLY A 144 -18.31 12.78 -2.20
N SER A 145 -17.83 12.85 -3.43
CA SER A 145 -18.18 11.90 -4.51
C SER A 145 -17.27 10.67 -4.57
N ILE A 146 -16.20 10.63 -3.78
CA ILE A 146 -15.20 9.56 -3.79
C ILE A 146 -15.68 8.42 -2.88
N ASP A 147 -15.59 7.20 -3.39
CA ASP A 147 -16.01 6.00 -2.68
C ASP A 147 -14.90 4.95 -2.75
N THR A 148 -14.02 4.91 -1.74
CA THR A 148 -12.84 4.03 -1.73
C THR A 148 -13.19 2.54 -1.63
N ALA A 149 -14.45 2.19 -1.35
CA ALA A 149 -14.94 0.82 -1.46
C ALA A 149 -15.12 0.37 -2.92
N LYS A 150 -15.28 1.29 -3.87
CA LYS A 150 -15.39 1.01 -5.32
C LYS A 150 -14.05 0.87 -6.05
N PHE A 151 -12.98 0.64 -5.30
CA PHE A 151 -11.65 0.44 -5.87
C PHE A 151 -11.59 -0.76 -6.83
N ARG A 152 -10.52 -0.81 -7.62
CA ARG A 152 -10.21 -1.92 -8.53
C ARG A 152 -8.94 -2.60 -8.09
N HIS A 153 -8.87 -3.91 -8.31
CA HIS A 153 -7.64 -4.66 -8.06
C HIS A 153 -6.50 -4.20 -8.96
N HIS A 154 -5.32 -4.04 -8.37
CA HIS A 154 -4.10 -3.61 -9.04
C HIS A 154 -2.91 -4.44 -8.56
N ASP A 155 -2.00 -4.78 -9.48
CA ASP A 155 -0.71 -5.35 -9.11
C ASP A 155 0.21 -4.28 -8.47
N GLY A 156 1.28 -4.73 -7.83
CA GLY A 156 2.21 -3.83 -7.15
C GLY A 156 2.92 -2.86 -8.09
N ALA A 157 3.15 -3.23 -9.35
CA ALA A 157 3.76 -2.34 -10.34
C ALA A 157 2.83 -1.16 -10.68
N LYS A 158 1.54 -1.44 -10.84
CA LYS A 158 0.51 -0.44 -11.08
C LYS A 158 0.33 0.47 -9.87
N LEU A 159 0.24 -0.08 -8.65
CA LEU A 159 0.14 0.70 -7.42
C LEU A 159 1.35 1.62 -7.21
N TRP A 160 2.55 1.11 -7.48
CA TRP A 160 3.77 1.94 -7.45
C TRP A 160 3.73 3.05 -8.49
N SER A 161 3.25 2.79 -9.70
CA SER A 161 3.06 3.83 -10.71
C SER A 161 2.05 4.89 -10.28
N ILE A 162 0.95 4.50 -9.64
CA ILE A 162 -0.04 5.44 -9.10
C ILE A 162 0.60 6.31 -8.02
N TRP A 163 1.33 5.70 -7.09
CA TRP A 163 2.04 6.41 -6.02
C TRP A 163 3.05 7.43 -6.56
N LYS A 164 3.87 7.05 -7.54
CA LYS A 164 4.82 7.98 -8.18
C LYS A 164 4.11 9.16 -8.83
N ASP A 165 3.01 8.93 -9.53
CA ASP A 165 2.24 10.02 -10.16
C ASP A 165 1.66 10.99 -9.12
N VAL A 166 1.07 10.47 -8.04
CA VAL A 166 0.50 11.30 -6.96
C VAL A 166 1.58 12.10 -6.25
N THR A 167 2.69 11.46 -5.88
CA THR A 167 3.78 12.13 -5.18
C THR A 167 4.52 13.15 -6.05
N THR A 168 4.68 12.89 -7.36
CA THR A 168 5.23 13.88 -8.30
C THR A 168 4.34 15.12 -8.37
N LYS A 169 3.03 14.96 -8.58
CA LYS A 169 2.08 16.07 -8.61
C LYS A 169 2.05 16.87 -7.31
N TYR A 170 2.11 16.18 -6.17
CA TYR A 170 2.22 16.85 -4.88
C TYR A 170 3.51 17.66 -4.76
N ARG A 171 4.68 17.09 -5.11
CA ARG A 171 5.96 17.80 -5.06
C ARG A 171 5.99 19.01 -5.98
N GLU A 172 5.41 18.92 -7.17
CA GLU A 172 5.29 20.04 -8.11
C GLU A 172 4.41 21.16 -7.53
N ALA A 173 3.24 20.81 -7.00
CA ALA A 173 2.35 21.77 -6.36
C ALA A 173 3.02 22.43 -5.15
N PHE A 174 3.66 21.63 -4.29
CA PHE A 174 4.38 22.10 -3.11
C PHE A 174 5.55 23.01 -3.46
N ALA A 175 6.38 22.64 -4.44
CA ALA A 175 7.50 23.47 -4.88
C ALA A 175 7.02 24.83 -5.42
N ASN A 176 5.89 24.86 -6.15
CA ASN A 176 5.30 26.11 -6.63
C ASN A 176 4.69 26.95 -5.51
N PHE A 177 4.00 26.30 -4.57
CA PHE A 177 3.43 26.95 -3.39
C PHE A 177 4.51 27.65 -2.55
N THR A 178 5.67 26.99 -2.33
CA THR A 178 6.77 27.52 -1.51
C THR A 178 7.68 28.53 -2.23
N LYS A 179 7.39 28.92 -3.47
CA LYS A 179 8.17 29.95 -4.18
C LYS A 179 8.03 31.31 -3.50
N SER A 180 9.17 31.98 -3.29
CA SER A 180 9.19 33.34 -2.75
C SER A 180 8.39 34.30 -3.63
N GLY A 181 7.60 35.20 -3.01
CA GLY A 181 6.72 36.14 -3.71
C GLY A 181 5.36 35.55 -4.12
N ASN A 182 5.05 34.31 -3.75
CA ASN A 182 3.73 33.72 -3.94
C ASN A 182 2.80 34.03 -2.76
N HIS A 183 1.55 34.39 -3.07
CA HIS A 183 0.48 34.65 -2.10
C HIS A 183 -0.80 33.85 -2.36
N LEU A 184 -0.76 32.94 -3.35
CA LEU A 184 -1.91 32.10 -3.69
C LEU A 184 -2.04 30.92 -2.72
N PRO A 185 -3.27 30.45 -2.45
CA PRO A 185 -3.49 29.25 -1.65
C PRO A 185 -2.97 28.00 -2.37
N PHE A 186 -2.70 26.93 -1.62
CA PHE A 186 -2.07 25.70 -2.15
C PHE A 186 -2.86 25.08 -3.31
N GLU A 187 -4.19 25.19 -3.25
CA GLU A 187 -5.14 24.67 -4.21
C GLU A 187 -4.93 25.26 -5.62
N ALA A 188 -4.36 26.45 -5.71
CA ALA A 188 -4.04 27.13 -6.98
C ALA A 188 -2.92 26.44 -7.79
N PHE A 189 -2.23 25.45 -7.21
CA PHE A 189 -1.07 24.78 -7.80
C PHE A 189 -1.35 23.35 -8.25
N HIS A 190 -2.58 22.88 -8.15
CA HIS A 190 -2.98 21.59 -8.71
C HIS A 190 -3.16 21.69 -10.25
N GLY A 191 -2.51 20.80 -11.01
CA GLY A 191 -2.77 20.66 -12.46
C GLY A 191 -1.77 21.30 -13.43
N GLY A 192 -0.57 21.68 -12.99
CA GLY A 192 0.54 22.00 -13.92
C GLY A 192 0.57 23.42 -14.48
N GLY A 193 -0.13 24.37 -13.85
CA GLY A 193 -0.02 25.79 -14.15
C GLY A 193 -0.75 26.61 -13.10
N SER A 194 -0.23 27.80 -12.79
CA SER A 194 -0.97 28.82 -12.05
C SER A 194 -2.29 29.06 -12.77
N MET A 195 -3.37 28.49 -12.24
CA MET A 195 -4.71 28.77 -12.75
C MET A 195 -5.06 30.19 -12.32
N SER A 196 -4.83 31.13 -13.24
CA SER A 196 -5.41 32.46 -13.20
C SER A 196 -6.93 32.33 -13.24
N PHE A 197 -7.58 32.20 -12.07
CA PHE A 197 -8.99 32.50 -11.93
C PHE A 197 -9.13 33.82 -11.17
N ILE A 198 -8.81 34.90 -11.88
CA ILE A 198 -9.47 36.18 -11.69
C ILE A 198 -10.62 36.22 -12.68
N SER A 199 -11.82 36.45 -12.13
CA SER A 199 -13.02 37.00 -12.77
C SER A 199 -13.86 36.13 -13.70
N THR A 200 -15.17 36.17 -13.36
CA THR A 200 -16.34 36.10 -14.23
C THR A 200 -16.85 34.69 -14.58
N LEU A 201 -17.66 34.12 -13.68
CA LEU A 201 -19.13 34.12 -13.76
C LEU A 201 -19.75 33.64 -12.45
#